data_AF-A0A6P8M0Y4-F1
#
_entry.id   AF-A0A6P8M0Y4-F1
#
_cell.length_a   1.000
_cell.length_b   1.000
_cell.length_c   1.000
_cell.angle_alpha   90.00
_cell.angle_beta   90.00
_cell.angle_gamma   90.00
#
_symmetry.space_group_name_H-M   'P 1'
#
loop_
_entity.id
_entity.type
_entity.pdbx_description
1 polymer ?
#
loop_
_entity_poly.entity_id
_entity_poly.type
_entity_poly.pdbx_seq_one_letter_code
_entity_poly.pdbx_strand_id
1 'polypeptide(L)'
;MYNVVESTLEQVARSILLLSTCLETNLGLQEATRYYLEIFGNTLIRPATAKYLIKSCNQLSNIPTNTIDCPWLSLEQFKHKDRDQLQAIFKFWAHATCDNVPIMEYWDQRVRKSLKTRYDYREGVFDWDYHMILKSRGISNLTLQEYRFWRNNGIAFTWLEGEPVRSNPTLLNNIIQYGPGFVHYTYLGDITNGPFFTWALQEKRDDNIRYRATDIAEKEIMKHMYEIRTGESICQELIASHRDSSILNGTLVTETPNKEMEQESWEKEKNKYKWNDISWINVKNHKIIFHPITFLSTSKHKMAYIGRFDFIWIAHNMVKQIPNLVPLLKKKGIMLVELPKFLVDVRNENLENFVNELKSMMHHNGLHEINDINSNEHYIAGFSK
;
A
#
# COMPACT_ATOMS: atom_id res chain seq x y z
N MET A 1 2.40 19.49 7.99
CA MET A 1 2.28 19.35 6.51
C MET A 1 3.19 18.21 6.06
N TYR A 2 2.68 17.30 5.23
CA TYR A 2 3.41 16.15 4.70
C TYR A 2 3.59 16.32 3.20
N ASN A 3 4.80 16.10 2.68
CA ASN A 3 5.09 16.20 1.26
C ASN A 3 5.38 14.79 0.75
N VAL A 4 4.63 14.36 -0.26
CA VAL A 4 4.66 12.97 -0.75
C VAL A 4 5.01 12.98 -2.23
N VAL A 5 5.88 12.07 -2.63
CA VAL A 5 6.21 11.81 -4.03
C VAL A 5 5.99 10.33 -4.28
N GLU A 6 5.19 10.02 -5.29
CA GLU A 6 4.98 8.66 -5.78
C GLU A 6 5.58 8.51 -7.17
N SER A 7 5.90 7.27 -7.55
CA SER A 7 6.54 6.96 -8.83
C SER A 7 5.63 7.17 -10.05
N THR A 8 4.32 6.95 -9.90
CA THR A 8 3.31 7.10 -10.96
C THR A 8 2.05 7.76 -10.44
N LEU A 9 1.20 8.26 -11.35
CA LEU A 9 -0.08 8.88 -10.97
C LEU A 9 -1.09 7.85 -10.45
N GLU A 10 -1.00 6.59 -10.89
CA GLU A 10 -1.78 5.49 -10.34
C GLU A 10 -1.45 5.27 -8.86
N GLN A 11 -0.17 5.35 -8.48
CA GLN A 11 0.24 5.28 -7.07
C GLN A 11 -0.22 6.51 -6.27
N VAL A 12 -0.16 7.71 -6.85
CA VAL A 12 -0.75 8.92 -6.23
C VAL A 12 -2.25 8.71 -5.96
N ALA A 13 -3.00 8.27 -6.96
CA ALA A 13 -4.44 8.02 -6.84
C ALA A 13 -4.75 6.95 -5.80
N ARG A 14 -3.91 5.90 -5.71
CA ARG A 14 -4.04 4.80 -4.74
C ARG A 14 -3.81 5.30 -3.32
N SER A 15 -2.74 6.08 -3.10
CA SER A 15 -2.45 6.70 -1.81
C SER A 15 -3.58 7.64 -1.37
N ILE A 16 -4.15 8.44 -2.29
CA ILE A 16 -5.32 9.30 -2.02
C ILE A 16 -6.54 8.46 -1.61
N LEU A 17 -6.84 7.38 -2.33
CA LEU A 17 -7.96 6.49 -2.04
C LEU A 17 -7.83 5.84 -0.66
N LEU A 18 -6.68 5.23 -0.37
CA LEU A 18 -6.41 4.56 0.90
C LEU A 18 -6.49 5.54 2.08
N LEU A 19 -5.93 6.74 1.94
CA LEU A 19 -6.02 7.80 2.95
C LEU A 19 -7.46 8.29 3.12
N SER A 20 -8.21 8.45 2.03
CA SER A 20 -9.64 8.80 2.08
C SER A 20 -10.44 7.79 2.91
N THR A 21 -10.17 6.49 2.75
CA THR A 21 -10.81 5.43 3.55
C THR A 21 -10.49 5.54 5.05
N CYS A 22 -9.24 5.87 5.41
CA CYS A 22 -8.89 6.11 6.80
C CYS A 22 -9.68 7.29 7.40
N LEU A 23 -9.90 8.35 6.62
CA LEU A 23 -10.47 9.61 7.07
C LEU A 23 -12.01 9.65 7.01
N GLU A 24 -12.68 8.70 6.36
CA GLU A 24 -14.14 8.73 6.18
C GLU A 24 -14.90 8.44 7.49
N THR A 25 -15.72 9.40 7.93
CA THR A 25 -16.42 9.30 9.22
C THR A 25 -17.68 8.45 9.17
N ASN A 26 -18.25 8.24 7.98
CA ASN A 26 -19.50 7.52 7.79
C ASN A 26 -19.31 6.01 7.61
N LEU A 27 -18.08 5.53 7.75
CA LEU A 27 -17.70 4.13 7.58
C LEU A 27 -17.32 3.53 8.93
N GLY A 28 -17.92 2.39 9.31
CA GLY A 28 -17.61 1.69 10.55
C GLY A 28 -16.12 1.35 10.62
N LEU A 29 -15.55 1.34 11.83
CA LEU A 29 -14.10 1.17 12.01
C LEU A 29 -13.59 -0.17 11.43
N GLN A 30 -14.31 -1.27 11.69
CA GLN A 30 -13.98 -2.59 11.16
C GLN A 30 -14.13 -2.64 9.64
N GLU A 31 -15.22 -2.09 9.09
CA GLU A 31 -15.45 -2.02 7.64
C GLU A 31 -14.34 -1.23 6.95
N ALA A 32 -13.98 -0.05 7.47
CA ALA A 32 -12.91 0.79 6.95
C ALA A 32 -11.57 0.06 6.94
N THR A 33 -11.26 -0.64 8.03
CA THR A 33 -10.02 -1.42 8.17
C THR A 33 -9.94 -2.53 7.12
N ARG A 34 -11.02 -3.32 6.97
CA ARG A 34 -11.04 -4.43 6.02
C ARG A 34 -11.07 -3.95 4.57
N TYR A 35 -11.84 -2.90 4.26
CA TYR A 35 -11.85 -2.28 2.92
C TYR A 35 -10.49 -1.73 2.55
N TYR A 36 -9.80 -1.07 3.48
CA TYR A 36 -8.43 -0.62 3.28
C TYR A 36 -7.53 -1.80 2.91
N LEU A 37 -7.55 -2.88 3.69
CA LEU A 37 -6.68 -4.05 3.47
C LEU A 37 -6.96 -4.75 2.13
N GLU A 38 -8.23 -4.94 1.80
CA GLU A 38 -8.65 -5.51 0.52
C GLU A 38 -8.18 -4.66 -0.67
N ILE A 39 -8.43 -3.34 -0.62
CA ILE A 39 -7.97 -2.42 -1.67
C ILE A 39 -6.44 -2.41 -1.73
N PHE A 40 -5.76 -2.46 -0.58
CA PHE A 40 -4.31 -2.39 -0.42
C PHE A 40 -3.57 -3.63 -0.94
N GLY A 41 -4.12 -4.83 -0.74
CA GLY A 41 -3.35 -6.06 -0.90
C GLY A 41 -3.93 -7.10 -1.84
N ASN A 42 -5.23 -7.05 -2.15
CA ASN A 42 -5.90 -8.17 -2.82
C ASN A 42 -6.20 -7.88 -4.28
N THR A 43 -5.94 -8.86 -5.15
CA THR A 43 -6.39 -8.88 -6.56
C THR A 43 -7.91 -8.92 -6.65
N LEU A 44 -8.57 -9.67 -5.78
CA LEU A 44 -10.02 -9.76 -5.66
C LEU A 44 -10.51 -9.22 -4.31
N ILE A 45 -11.66 -8.54 -4.32
CA ILE A 45 -12.28 -7.90 -3.17
C ILE A 45 -13.75 -8.31 -3.06
N ARG A 46 -14.31 -8.23 -1.85
CA ARG A 46 -15.71 -8.57 -1.61
C ARG A 46 -16.65 -7.58 -2.32
N PRO A 47 -17.88 -8.00 -2.66
CA PRO A 47 -18.88 -7.12 -3.28
C PRO A 47 -19.14 -5.83 -2.50
N ALA A 48 -19.14 -5.88 -1.16
CA ALA A 48 -19.31 -4.68 -0.33
C ALA A 48 -18.17 -3.67 -0.53
N THR A 49 -16.92 -4.16 -0.55
CA THR A 49 -15.71 -3.38 -0.81
C THR A 49 -15.69 -2.82 -2.22
N ALA A 50 -16.14 -3.58 -3.22
CA ALA A 50 -16.26 -3.11 -4.59
C ALA A 50 -17.33 -2.00 -4.76
N LYS A 51 -18.49 -2.12 -4.09
CA LYS A 51 -19.50 -1.03 -4.04
C LYS A 51 -18.92 0.23 -3.39
N TYR A 52 -18.18 0.06 -2.29
CA TYR A 52 -17.46 1.14 -1.64
C TYR A 52 -16.43 1.78 -2.58
N LEU A 53 -15.59 0.98 -3.24
CA LEU A 53 -14.57 1.45 -4.18
C LEU A 53 -15.17 2.29 -5.31
N ILE A 54 -16.30 1.85 -5.90
CA ILE A 54 -17.01 2.62 -6.94
C ILE A 54 -17.49 3.96 -6.39
N LYS A 55 -18.13 3.96 -5.21
CA LYS A 55 -18.57 5.19 -4.53
C LYS A 55 -17.39 6.14 -4.35
N SER A 56 -16.31 5.67 -3.71
CA SER A 56 -15.13 6.49 -3.41
C SER A 56 -14.44 7.00 -4.68
N CYS A 57 -14.28 6.17 -5.71
CA CYS A 57 -13.65 6.61 -6.97
C CYS A 57 -14.47 7.70 -7.67
N ASN A 58 -15.80 7.55 -7.74
CA ASN A 58 -16.66 8.58 -8.33
C ASN A 58 -16.52 9.91 -7.59
N GLN A 59 -16.42 9.87 -6.27
CA GLN A 59 -16.22 11.04 -5.42
C GLN A 59 -14.84 11.66 -5.60
N LEU A 60 -13.77 10.86 -5.51
CA LEU A 60 -12.39 11.32 -5.64
C LEU A 60 -12.08 11.86 -7.05
N SER A 61 -12.79 11.39 -8.09
CA SER A 61 -12.64 11.89 -9.46
C SER A 61 -12.98 13.38 -9.61
N ASN A 62 -13.69 13.97 -8.65
CA ASN A 62 -14.07 15.38 -8.61
C ASN A 62 -13.02 16.27 -7.93
N ILE A 63 -12.11 15.69 -7.14
CA ILE A 63 -11.08 16.45 -6.42
C ILE A 63 -10.09 17.14 -7.38
N PRO A 64 -9.53 16.48 -8.41
CA PRO A 64 -8.57 17.14 -9.30
C PRO A 64 -9.14 18.36 -10.03
N THR A 65 -10.46 18.40 -10.23
CA THR A 65 -11.20 19.50 -10.85
C THR A 65 -11.66 20.58 -9.85
N ASN A 66 -11.28 20.48 -8.57
CA ASN A 66 -11.70 21.38 -7.48
C ASN A 66 -13.23 21.50 -7.32
N THR A 67 -13.99 20.48 -7.69
CA THR A 67 -15.46 20.49 -7.55
C THR A 67 -15.92 20.04 -6.17
N ILE A 68 -15.02 19.42 -5.39
CA ILE A 68 -15.22 19.05 -3.99
C ILE A 68 -14.06 19.62 -3.18
N ASP A 69 -14.37 20.25 -2.04
CA ASP A 69 -13.35 20.70 -1.10
C ASP A 69 -12.75 19.49 -0.36
N CYS A 70 -11.42 19.38 -0.38
CA CYS A 70 -10.68 18.30 0.26
C CYS A 70 -9.61 18.92 1.18
N PRO A 71 -9.95 19.22 2.44
CA PRO A 71 -9.11 20.07 3.29
C PRO A 71 -7.75 19.43 3.64
N TRP A 72 -7.69 18.10 3.67
CA TRP A 72 -6.50 17.35 4.02
C TRP A 72 -5.54 17.12 2.84
N LEU A 73 -5.93 17.45 1.60
CA LEU A 73 -5.16 17.16 0.37
C LEU A 73 -4.78 18.45 -0.39
N SER A 74 -3.60 18.49 -0.98
CA SER A 74 -3.22 19.48 -1.99
C SER A 74 -2.62 18.79 -3.22
N LEU A 75 -3.17 19.13 -4.39
CA LEU A 75 -2.66 18.76 -5.71
C LEU A 75 -2.12 19.97 -6.48
N GLU A 76 -1.89 21.10 -5.80
CA GLU A 76 -1.46 22.37 -6.41
C GLU A 76 -0.16 22.25 -7.20
N GLN A 77 0.71 21.32 -6.80
CA GLN A 77 2.03 21.10 -7.41
C GLN A 77 1.95 20.33 -8.74
N PHE A 78 0.82 19.68 -9.02
CA PHE A 78 0.57 19.01 -10.30
C PHE A 78 0.10 20.00 -11.36
N LYS A 79 0.51 19.74 -12.62
CA LYS A 79 0.01 20.47 -13.78
C LYS A 79 -1.43 20.03 -14.10
N HIS A 80 -2.15 20.85 -14.86
CA HIS A 80 -3.53 20.52 -15.29
C HIS A 80 -3.62 19.13 -15.94
N LYS A 81 -2.70 18.80 -16.86
CA LYS A 81 -2.64 17.48 -17.49
C LYS A 81 -2.55 16.32 -16.49
N ASP A 82 -1.76 16.45 -15.44
CA ASP A 82 -1.59 15.40 -14.44
C ASP A 82 -2.87 15.24 -13.60
N ARG A 83 -3.55 16.36 -13.30
CA ARG A 83 -4.84 16.37 -12.59
C ARG A 83 -5.94 15.73 -13.44
N ASP A 84 -5.98 16.02 -14.74
CA ASP A 84 -6.91 15.39 -15.69
C ASP A 84 -6.67 13.88 -15.77
N GLN A 85 -5.40 13.46 -15.78
CA GLN A 85 -5.04 12.04 -15.75
C GLN A 85 -5.42 11.36 -14.43
N LEU A 86 -5.24 12.02 -13.27
CA LEU A 86 -5.73 11.51 -11.99
C LEU A 86 -7.25 11.31 -11.99
N GLN A 87 -8.00 12.28 -12.53
CA GLN A 87 -9.44 12.12 -12.71
C GLN A 87 -9.78 10.93 -13.61
N ALA A 88 -9.07 10.76 -14.72
CA ALA A 88 -9.28 9.64 -15.64
C ALA A 88 -9.00 8.28 -14.96
N ILE A 89 -7.97 8.18 -14.12
CA ILE A 89 -7.65 6.97 -13.33
C ILE A 89 -8.81 6.62 -12.38
N PHE A 90 -9.35 7.58 -11.63
CA PHE A 90 -10.49 7.31 -10.74
C PHE A 90 -11.74 6.86 -11.52
N LYS A 91 -12.05 7.53 -12.64
CA LYS A 91 -13.17 7.14 -13.51
C LYS A 91 -12.99 5.72 -14.07
N PHE A 92 -11.77 5.38 -14.48
CA PHE A 92 -11.43 4.04 -14.92
C PHE A 92 -11.65 3.02 -13.80
N TRP A 93 -11.15 3.24 -12.59
CA TRP A 93 -11.33 2.30 -11.49
C TRP A 93 -12.80 2.06 -11.14
N ALA A 94 -13.63 3.10 -11.13
CA ALA A 94 -15.07 2.93 -10.94
C ALA A 94 -15.69 2.02 -12.02
N HIS A 95 -15.35 2.25 -13.29
CA HIS A 95 -15.85 1.47 -14.41
C HIS A 95 -15.33 0.01 -14.41
N ALA A 96 -14.03 -0.16 -14.22
CA ALA A 96 -13.34 -1.45 -14.20
C ALA A 96 -13.78 -2.34 -13.03
N THR A 97 -14.26 -1.74 -11.93
CA THR A 97 -14.83 -2.49 -10.81
C THR A 97 -16.20 -3.07 -11.18
N CYS A 98 -17.04 -2.34 -11.95
CA CYS A 98 -18.33 -2.86 -12.44
C CYS A 98 -18.14 -3.93 -13.52
N ASP A 99 -17.26 -3.65 -14.49
CA ASP A 99 -17.08 -4.48 -15.69
C ASP A 99 -16.16 -5.69 -15.44
N ASN A 100 -15.50 -5.73 -14.29
CA ASN A 100 -14.61 -6.78 -13.83
C ASN A 100 -13.42 -7.05 -14.78
N VAL A 101 -12.30 -6.39 -14.51
CA VAL A 101 -11.05 -6.58 -15.27
C VAL A 101 -10.40 -7.95 -14.97
N PRO A 102 -9.68 -8.58 -15.91
CA PRO A 102 -9.02 -9.88 -15.69
C PRO A 102 -7.73 -9.77 -14.86
N ILE A 103 -7.80 -9.16 -13.67
CA ILE A 103 -6.63 -8.84 -12.84
C ILE A 103 -5.86 -10.09 -12.39
N MET A 104 -6.58 -11.18 -12.14
CA MET A 104 -6.00 -12.49 -11.80
C MET A 104 -5.11 -13.03 -12.92
N GLU A 105 -5.46 -12.78 -14.18
CA GLU A 105 -4.64 -13.19 -15.31
C GLU A 105 -3.40 -12.32 -15.43
N TYR A 106 -3.51 -11.01 -15.21
CA TYR A 106 -2.36 -10.11 -15.19
C TYR A 106 -1.37 -10.45 -14.07
N TRP A 107 -1.89 -10.84 -12.91
CA TRP A 107 -1.10 -11.41 -11.82
C TRP A 107 -0.34 -12.67 -12.28
N ASP A 108 -1.07 -13.67 -12.79
CA ASP A 108 -0.50 -14.95 -13.22
C ASP A 108 0.57 -14.78 -14.30
N GLN A 109 0.31 -13.91 -15.29
CA GLN A 109 1.27 -13.59 -16.34
C GLN A 109 2.58 -13.03 -15.78
N ARG A 110 2.51 -12.17 -14.73
CA ARG A 110 3.72 -11.66 -14.06
C ARG A 110 4.44 -12.74 -13.29
N VAL A 111 3.71 -13.60 -12.56
CA VAL A 111 4.30 -14.75 -11.85
C VAL A 111 5.00 -15.70 -12.83
N ARG A 112 4.34 -16.05 -13.94
CA ARG A 112 4.90 -16.89 -15.00
C ARG A 112 6.14 -16.28 -15.63
N LYS A 113 6.10 -14.97 -15.94
CA LYS A 113 7.25 -14.25 -16.47
C LYS A 113 8.44 -14.25 -15.50
N SER A 114 8.16 -14.12 -14.19
CA SER A 114 9.19 -14.14 -13.14
C SER A 114 9.81 -15.53 -12.96
N LEU A 115 8.97 -16.56 -12.84
CA LEU A 115 9.42 -17.93 -12.57
C LEU A 115 9.98 -18.65 -13.80
N LYS A 116 9.58 -18.23 -15.01
CA LYS A 116 9.97 -18.87 -16.28
C LYS A 116 9.68 -20.38 -16.23
N THR A 117 10.67 -21.21 -16.52
CA THR A 117 10.57 -22.68 -16.49
C THR A 117 10.23 -23.25 -15.11
N ARG A 118 10.42 -22.49 -14.02
CA ARG A 118 10.06 -22.92 -12.66
C ARG A 118 8.57 -22.74 -12.35
N TYR A 119 7.78 -22.14 -13.24
CA TYR A 119 6.35 -21.87 -13.00
C TYR A 119 5.54 -23.16 -12.79
N ASP A 120 5.87 -24.23 -13.52
CA ASP A 120 5.22 -25.53 -13.38
C ASP A 120 5.50 -26.18 -12.01
N TYR A 121 6.59 -25.76 -11.35
CA TYR A 121 7.01 -26.18 -10.02
C TYR A 121 6.86 -25.06 -8.98
N ARG A 122 5.99 -24.07 -9.22
CA ARG A 122 5.88 -22.85 -8.41
C ARG A 122 5.62 -23.12 -6.93
N GLU A 123 4.87 -24.16 -6.58
CA GLU A 123 4.61 -24.50 -5.18
C GLU A 123 5.90 -24.78 -4.41
N GLY A 124 6.85 -25.50 -5.02
CA GLY A 124 8.15 -25.74 -4.43
C GLY A 124 8.99 -24.48 -4.31
N VAL A 125 8.85 -23.53 -5.26
CA VAL A 125 9.50 -22.21 -5.17
C VAL A 125 8.93 -21.41 -4.02
N PHE A 126 7.61 -21.34 -3.87
CA PHE A 126 6.94 -20.58 -2.81
C PHE A 126 7.27 -21.15 -1.43
N ASP A 127 7.29 -22.48 -1.30
CA ASP A 127 7.69 -23.16 -0.07
C ASP A 127 9.15 -22.82 0.32
N TRP A 128 10.05 -22.90 -0.66
CA TRP A 128 11.46 -22.57 -0.48
C TRP A 128 11.66 -21.11 -0.09
N ASP A 129 11.01 -20.17 -0.79
CA ASP A 129 11.07 -18.72 -0.52
C ASP A 129 10.66 -18.45 0.95
N TYR A 130 9.56 -19.07 1.39
CA TYR A 130 9.06 -18.92 2.75
C TYR A 130 10.03 -19.49 3.79
N HIS A 131 10.43 -20.76 3.64
CA HIS A 131 11.19 -21.47 4.66
C HIS A 131 12.65 -21.02 4.73
N MET A 132 13.28 -20.74 3.58
CA MET A 132 14.71 -20.44 3.52
C MET A 132 15.00 -18.95 3.71
N ILE A 133 14.06 -18.07 3.33
CA ILE A 133 14.31 -16.62 3.34
C ILE A 133 13.41 -15.91 4.36
N LEU A 134 12.09 -16.00 4.23
CA LEU A 134 11.20 -15.21 5.07
C LEU A 134 11.27 -15.63 6.54
N LYS A 135 11.27 -16.93 6.81
CA LYS A 135 11.36 -17.47 8.18
C LYS A 135 12.68 -17.12 8.86
N SER A 136 13.80 -17.17 8.13
CA SER A 136 15.12 -16.83 8.67
C SER A 136 15.27 -15.32 8.97
N ARG A 137 14.46 -14.48 8.30
CA ARG A 137 14.44 -13.02 8.50
C ARG A 137 13.54 -12.55 9.64
N GLY A 138 13.05 -13.49 10.46
CA GLY A 138 12.35 -13.18 11.72
C GLY A 138 10.87 -12.90 11.57
N ILE A 139 10.24 -13.33 10.47
CA ILE A 139 8.79 -13.16 10.28
C ILE A 139 8.05 -14.28 11.02
N SER A 140 7.46 -13.95 12.18
CA SER A 140 6.75 -14.93 13.02
C SER A 140 5.28 -15.14 12.62
N ASN A 141 4.63 -14.10 12.09
CA ASN A 141 3.18 -14.05 11.97
C ASN A 141 2.64 -14.39 10.59
N LEU A 142 3.44 -14.19 9.53
CA LEU A 142 3.09 -14.68 8.20
C LEU A 142 3.12 -16.21 8.20
N THR A 143 1.97 -16.83 8.00
CA THR A 143 1.88 -18.28 7.88
C THR A 143 2.25 -18.73 6.45
N LEU A 144 2.74 -19.97 6.32
CA LEU A 144 3.01 -20.57 5.00
C LEU A 144 1.75 -20.58 4.12
N GLN A 145 0.58 -20.77 4.73
CA GLN A 145 -0.70 -20.81 4.02
C GLN A 145 -1.11 -19.45 3.48
N GLU A 146 -1.03 -18.38 4.28
CA GLU A 146 -1.27 -17.01 3.78
C GLU A 146 -0.31 -16.67 2.64
N TYR A 147 0.97 -17.02 2.80
CA TYR A 147 1.97 -16.75 1.79
C TYR A 147 1.72 -17.52 0.49
N ARG A 148 1.46 -18.84 0.56
CA ARG A 148 1.18 -19.69 -0.62
C ARG A 148 -0.14 -19.33 -1.28
N PHE A 149 -1.17 -19.04 -0.50
CA PHE A 149 -2.46 -18.60 -1.02
C PHE A 149 -2.26 -17.33 -1.84
N TRP A 150 -1.66 -16.29 -1.24
CA TRP A 150 -1.36 -15.05 -1.92
C TRP A 150 -0.43 -15.23 -3.14
N ARG A 151 0.64 -16.04 -3.07
CA ARG A 151 1.52 -16.28 -4.22
C ARG A 151 0.79 -16.91 -5.41
N ASN A 152 -0.22 -17.73 -5.14
CA ASN A 152 -1.04 -18.37 -6.18
C ASN A 152 -2.12 -17.47 -6.78
N ASN A 153 -2.70 -16.55 -6.00
CA ASN A 153 -3.90 -15.83 -6.42
C ASN A 153 -3.84 -14.31 -6.23
N GLY A 154 -2.82 -13.77 -5.59
CA GLY A 154 -2.67 -12.34 -5.32
C GLY A 154 -3.64 -11.78 -4.28
N ILE A 155 -4.30 -12.63 -3.49
CA ILE A 155 -5.20 -12.25 -2.39
C ILE A 155 -4.43 -12.42 -1.08
N ALA A 156 -4.09 -11.30 -0.43
CA ALA A 156 -3.24 -11.30 0.75
C ALA A 156 -4.03 -11.44 2.05
N PHE A 157 -5.15 -10.73 2.17
CA PHE A 157 -5.92 -10.60 3.40
C PHE A 157 -7.27 -11.29 3.25
N THR A 158 -7.53 -12.30 4.10
CA THR A 158 -8.76 -13.09 4.07
C THR A 158 -9.41 -13.21 5.45
N TRP A 159 -10.74 -13.18 5.44
CA TRP A 159 -11.60 -13.43 6.60
C TRP A 159 -12.59 -14.53 6.27
N LEU A 160 -13.23 -15.10 7.30
CA LEU A 160 -14.32 -16.06 7.10
C LEU A 160 -15.54 -15.42 6.45
N GLU A 161 -15.76 -14.11 6.66
CA GLU A 161 -16.96 -13.45 6.16
C GLU A 161 -16.80 -12.94 4.73
N GLY A 162 -17.48 -13.63 3.82
CA GLY A 162 -17.72 -13.19 2.46
C GLY A 162 -16.55 -13.47 1.53
N GLU A 163 -16.87 -13.92 0.32
CA GLU A 163 -15.86 -14.29 -0.66
C GLU A 163 -15.42 -13.09 -1.51
N PRO A 164 -14.10 -12.94 -1.77
CA PRO A 164 -13.60 -11.94 -2.69
C PRO A 164 -13.84 -12.40 -4.13
N VAL A 165 -14.77 -11.73 -4.81
CA VAL A 165 -15.20 -12.12 -6.16
C VAL A 165 -15.01 -11.00 -7.19
N ARG A 166 -14.84 -9.75 -6.76
CA ARG A 166 -14.74 -8.60 -7.67
C ARG A 166 -13.30 -8.17 -7.85
N SER A 167 -12.94 -7.77 -9.06
CA SER A 167 -11.59 -7.30 -9.33
C SER A 167 -11.25 -5.99 -8.64
N ASN A 168 -10.01 -5.87 -8.21
CA ASN A 168 -9.45 -4.66 -7.65
C ASN A 168 -8.61 -3.89 -8.69
N PRO A 169 -9.20 -2.99 -9.50
CA PRO A 169 -8.47 -2.31 -10.57
C PRO A 169 -7.41 -1.32 -10.04
N THR A 170 -7.39 -1.03 -8.75
CA THR A 170 -6.39 -0.13 -8.13
C THR A 170 -4.97 -0.68 -8.16
N LEU A 171 -4.83 -1.98 -8.45
CA LEU A 171 -3.56 -2.68 -8.62
C LEU A 171 -3.11 -2.74 -10.09
N LEU A 172 -3.74 -1.99 -10.99
CA LEU A 172 -3.32 -1.85 -12.39
C LEU A 172 -2.48 -0.61 -12.62
N ASN A 173 -1.61 -0.66 -13.63
CA ASN A 173 -0.78 0.45 -14.09
C ASN A 173 -0.92 0.66 -15.61
N ASN A 174 -0.39 1.78 -16.09
CA ASN A 174 -0.43 2.22 -17.48
C ASN A 174 -1.86 2.42 -17.97
N ILE A 175 -2.67 3.12 -17.16
CA ILE A 175 -4.06 3.41 -17.48
C ILE A 175 -4.09 4.59 -18.45
N ILE A 176 -4.43 4.33 -19.71
CA ILE A 176 -4.47 5.33 -20.77
C ILE A 176 -5.90 5.43 -21.30
N GLN A 177 -6.48 6.62 -21.26
CA GLN A 177 -7.76 6.87 -21.88
C GLN A 177 -7.61 6.91 -23.41
N TYR A 178 -8.40 6.13 -24.13
CA TYR A 178 -8.42 6.10 -25.60
C TYR A 178 -9.86 6.22 -26.09
N GLY A 179 -10.24 7.45 -26.48
CA GLY A 179 -11.63 7.77 -26.86
C GLY A 179 -12.61 7.53 -25.70
N PRO A 180 -13.69 6.75 -25.89
CA PRO A 180 -14.63 6.41 -24.83
C PRO A 180 -14.13 5.29 -23.90
N GLY A 181 -13.04 4.61 -24.25
CA GLY A 181 -12.52 3.44 -23.53
C GLY A 181 -11.18 3.68 -22.83
N PHE A 182 -10.64 2.62 -22.26
CA PHE A 182 -9.35 2.61 -21.57
C PHE A 182 -8.47 1.47 -22.02
N VAL A 183 -7.17 1.71 -21.99
CA VAL A 183 -6.12 0.75 -22.25
C VAL A 183 -5.34 0.53 -20.96
N HIS A 184 -5.14 -0.74 -20.57
CA HIS A 184 -4.43 -1.13 -19.35
C HIS A 184 -3.80 -2.52 -19.53
N TYR A 185 -2.55 -2.72 -19.10
CA TYR A 185 -1.83 -3.96 -19.43
C TYR A 185 -0.95 -4.55 -18.32
N THR A 186 -0.91 -3.96 -17.13
CA THR A 186 0.12 -4.39 -16.18
C THR A 186 -0.37 -4.36 -14.74
N TYR A 187 -0.36 -5.54 -14.10
CA TYR A 187 -0.47 -5.65 -12.66
C TYR A 187 0.71 -4.92 -11.99
N LEU A 188 0.43 -4.05 -11.04
CA LEU A 188 1.40 -3.14 -10.40
C LEU A 188 1.94 -3.67 -9.08
N GLY A 189 1.18 -4.50 -8.37
CA GLY A 189 1.56 -4.98 -7.05
C GLY A 189 2.80 -5.87 -7.05
N ASP A 190 3.31 -6.14 -5.86
CA ASP A 190 4.35 -7.14 -5.63
C ASP A 190 3.77 -8.53 -5.95
N ILE A 191 4.60 -9.42 -6.48
CA ILE A 191 4.26 -10.82 -6.75
C ILE A 191 5.09 -11.80 -5.92
N THR A 192 6.11 -11.34 -5.19
CA THR A 192 7.12 -12.14 -4.47
C THR A 192 7.03 -12.05 -2.96
N ASN A 193 6.99 -10.85 -2.37
CA ASN A 193 7.04 -10.67 -0.90
C ASN A 193 5.62 -10.41 -0.36
N GLY A 194 4.92 -9.48 -1.00
CA GLY A 194 3.52 -9.18 -0.72
C GLY A 194 3.32 -8.09 0.30
N PRO A 195 2.06 -7.69 0.52
CA PRO A 195 1.73 -6.48 1.29
C PRO A 195 1.86 -6.66 2.81
N PHE A 196 2.21 -7.86 3.28
CA PHE A 196 2.23 -8.22 4.71
C PHE A 196 3.20 -7.33 5.51
N PHE A 197 4.36 -6.98 4.96
CA PHE A 197 5.41 -6.25 5.67
C PHE A 197 5.07 -4.80 5.96
N THR A 198 4.02 -4.24 5.35
CA THR A 198 3.62 -2.86 5.64
C THR A 198 2.98 -2.76 7.03
N TRP A 199 2.25 -3.78 7.47
CA TRP A 199 1.43 -3.73 8.69
C TRP A 199 1.63 -4.89 9.65
N ALA A 200 2.29 -5.99 9.23
CA ALA A 200 2.43 -7.21 10.03
C ALA A 200 3.85 -7.41 10.61
N LEU A 201 4.68 -6.37 10.65
CA LEU A 201 6.00 -6.40 11.27
C LEU A 201 5.88 -6.18 12.78
N GLN A 202 5.41 -7.18 13.52
CA GLN A 202 5.37 -7.11 14.97
C GLN A 202 6.63 -7.76 15.59
N GLU A 203 7.24 -7.08 16.55
CA GLU A 203 8.23 -7.68 17.44
C GLU A 203 7.50 -8.58 18.45
N LYS A 204 8.04 -9.80 18.65
CA LYS A 204 7.47 -10.88 19.47
C LYS A 204 6.81 -10.36 20.76
N ARG A 205 5.53 -10.68 20.96
CA ARG A 205 4.86 -10.61 22.27
C ARG A 205 4.00 -11.85 22.52
N ASP A 206 4.19 -12.41 23.71
CA ASP A 206 3.53 -13.53 24.39
C ASP A 206 3.32 -14.86 23.64
N ASP A 207 3.85 -15.93 24.23
CA ASP A 207 4.01 -17.26 23.64
C ASP A 207 2.72 -18.09 23.47
N ASN A 208 1.56 -17.58 23.92
CA ASN A 208 0.32 -18.39 23.96
C ASN A 208 -0.69 -18.10 22.83
N ILE A 209 -0.58 -16.97 22.11
CA ILE A 209 -1.53 -16.64 21.02
C ILE A 209 -0.77 -16.28 19.74
N ARG A 210 -0.99 -17.09 18.71
CA ARG A 210 -0.42 -16.91 17.38
C ARG A 210 -1.42 -16.20 16.47
N TYR A 211 -1.15 -14.92 16.22
CA TYR A 211 -1.86 -14.14 15.21
C TYR A 211 -1.24 -14.35 13.83
N ARG A 212 -2.10 -14.47 12.81
CA ARG A 212 -1.71 -14.48 11.41
C ARG A 212 -1.31 -13.07 10.95
N ALA A 213 -0.68 -12.95 9.78
CA ALA A 213 -0.29 -11.65 9.24
C ALA A 213 -1.53 -10.76 8.99
N THR A 214 -2.63 -11.35 8.52
CA THR A 214 -3.91 -10.65 8.32
C THR A 214 -4.44 -10.05 9.62
N ASP A 215 -4.41 -10.82 10.71
CA ASP A 215 -4.99 -10.38 11.99
C ASP A 215 -4.18 -9.22 12.59
N ILE A 216 -2.84 -9.25 12.45
CA ILE A 216 -1.97 -8.15 12.87
C ILE A 216 -2.18 -6.92 12.00
N ALA A 217 -2.26 -7.09 10.68
CA ALA A 217 -2.48 -5.96 9.78
C ALA A 217 -3.83 -5.28 10.08
N GLU A 218 -4.89 -6.05 10.32
CA GLU A 218 -6.19 -5.53 10.75
C GLU A 218 -6.07 -4.79 12.09
N LYS A 219 -5.31 -5.33 13.05
CA LYS A 219 -5.05 -4.67 14.34
C LYS A 219 -4.46 -3.28 14.18
N GLU A 220 -3.34 -3.22 13.45
CA GLU A 220 -2.52 -2.02 13.37
C GLU A 220 -3.30 -0.94 12.62
N ILE A 221 -3.91 -1.28 11.48
CA ILE A 221 -4.71 -0.30 10.73
C ILE A 221 -5.90 0.18 11.55
N MET A 222 -6.63 -0.72 12.23
CA MET A 222 -7.76 -0.36 13.08
C MET A 222 -7.34 0.62 14.18
N LYS A 223 -6.20 0.36 14.82
CA LYS A 223 -5.62 1.25 15.83
C LYS A 223 -5.33 2.63 15.26
N HIS A 224 -4.59 2.70 14.15
CA HIS A 224 -4.24 3.98 13.53
C HIS A 224 -5.48 4.75 13.05
N MET A 225 -6.46 4.07 12.45
CA MET A 225 -7.72 4.70 12.02
C MET A 225 -8.49 5.26 13.22
N TYR A 226 -8.57 4.52 14.33
CA TYR A 226 -9.22 4.99 15.54
C TYR A 226 -8.51 6.21 16.13
N GLU A 227 -7.19 6.15 16.27
CA GLU A 227 -6.35 7.24 16.79
C GLU A 227 -6.47 8.50 15.92
N ILE A 228 -6.49 8.36 14.60
CA ILE A 228 -6.70 9.48 13.67
C ILE A 228 -8.10 10.07 13.83
N ARG A 229 -9.14 9.23 13.98
CA ARG A 229 -10.54 9.65 14.02
C ARG A 229 -10.96 10.26 15.36
N THR A 230 -10.35 9.84 16.45
CA THR A 230 -10.77 10.21 17.81
C THR A 230 -9.73 11.06 18.55
N GLY A 231 -8.45 10.94 18.19
CA GLY A 231 -7.34 11.49 18.96
C GLY A 231 -6.97 10.68 20.21
N GLU A 232 -7.60 9.51 20.41
CA GLU A 232 -7.41 8.65 21.58
C GLU A 232 -6.84 7.28 21.19
N SER A 233 -6.12 6.65 22.12
CA SER A 233 -5.64 5.28 21.93
C SER A 233 -6.78 4.28 22.04
N ILE A 234 -6.85 3.32 21.12
CA ILE A 234 -7.89 2.29 21.14
C ILE A 234 -7.68 1.27 22.28
N CYS A 235 -8.77 0.87 22.93
CA CYS A 235 -8.75 -0.21 23.92
C CYS A 235 -8.46 -1.57 23.26
N GLN A 236 -7.59 -2.40 23.86
CA GLN A 236 -7.28 -3.74 23.33
C GLN A 236 -8.50 -4.67 23.33
N GLU A 237 -9.43 -4.51 24.28
CA GLU A 237 -10.66 -5.29 24.33
C GLU A 237 -11.57 -4.98 23.13
N LEU A 238 -11.63 -3.71 22.71
CA LEU A 238 -12.39 -3.30 21.52
C LEU A 238 -11.81 -3.96 20.26
N ILE A 239 -10.49 -3.94 20.10
CA ILE A 239 -9.81 -4.67 19.01
C ILE A 239 -10.15 -6.16 19.06
N ALA A 240 -10.07 -6.78 20.25
CA ALA A 240 -10.34 -8.21 20.41
C ALA A 240 -11.78 -8.57 20.06
N SER A 241 -12.75 -7.69 20.33
CA SER A 241 -14.16 -7.92 20.01
C SER A 241 -14.46 -8.01 18.51
N HIS A 242 -13.61 -7.40 17.67
CA HIS A 242 -13.71 -7.49 16.21
C HIS A 242 -13.06 -8.75 15.62
N ARG A 243 -12.60 -9.67 16.48
CA ARG A 243 -11.98 -10.93 16.10
C ARG A 243 -12.78 -12.10 16.63
N ASP A 244 -12.86 -13.15 15.83
CA ASP A 244 -13.38 -14.41 16.31
C ASP A 244 -12.28 -15.13 17.12
N SER A 245 -12.55 -15.38 18.40
CA SER A 245 -11.59 -16.07 19.27
C SER A 245 -11.42 -17.54 18.90
N SER A 246 -12.40 -18.15 18.23
CA SER A 246 -12.37 -19.56 17.82
C SER A 246 -11.41 -19.83 16.65
N ILE A 247 -11.05 -18.81 15.89
CA ILE A 247 -10.07 -18.90 14.78
C ILE A 247 -8.64 -18.54 15.23
N LEU A 248 -8.46 -18.04 16.45
CA LEU A 248 -7.12 -17.79 16.99
C LEU A 248 -6.37 -19.12 17.11
N ASN A 249 -5.11 -19.15 16.67
CA ASN A 249 -4.31 -20.37 16.51
C ASN A 249 -4.83 -21.37 15.47
N GLY A 250 -5.97 -21.08 14.82
CA GLY A 250 -6.57 -21.87 13.77
C GLY A 250 -5.84 -21.72 12.44
N THR A 251 -5.97 -22.75 11.62
CA THR A 251 -5.43 -22.82 10.27
C THR A 251 -6.56 -22.48 9.30
N LEU A 252 -6.58 -21.27 8.76
CA LEU A 252 -7.62 -20.84 7.82
C LEU A 252 -7.26 -21.26 6.40
N VAL A 253 -8.07 -22.18 5.85
CA VAL A 253 -7.97 -22.63 4.47
C VAL A 253 -9.07 -21.94 3.68
N THR A 254 -8.68 -20.97 2.85
CA THR A 254 -9.58 -20.30 1.92
C THR A 254 -9.47 -21.00 0.56
N GLU A 255 -10.61 -21.33 -0.05
CA GLU A 255 -10.60 -21.83 -1.42
C GLU A 255 -10.23 -20.72 -2.40
N THR A 256 -9.52 -21.06 -3.46
CA THR A 256 -9.22 -20.10 -4.52
C THR A 256 -10.53 -19.71 -5.22
N PRO A 257 -10.83 -18.40 -5.40
CA PRO A 257 -12.04 -17.97 -6.07
C PRO A 257 -12.16 -18.61 -7.46
N ASN A 258 -13.31 -19.20 -7.75
CA ASN A 258 -13.56 -19.85 -9.02
C ASN A 258 -13.62 -18.80 -10.14
N LYS A 259 -12.75 -18.94 -11.15
CA LYS A 259 -12.72 -18.05 -12.33
C LYS A 259 -13.99 -18.13 -13.17
N GLU A 260 -14.72 -19.25 -13.08
CA GLU A 260 -15.96 -19.51 -13.83
C GLU A 260 -17.21 -19.01 -13.08
N MET A 261 -17.05 -18.42 -11.89
CA MET A 261 -18.19 -17.94 -11.14
C MET A 261 -18.85 -16.76 -11.85
N GLU A 262 -20.13 -16.92 -12.18
CA GLU A 262 -20.94 -15.86 -12.76
C GLU A 262 -20.99 -14.67 -11.80
N GLN A 263 -20.63 -13.50 -12.31
CA GLN A 263 -20.65 -12.28 -11.54
C GLN A 263 -21.92 -11.50 -11.82
N GLU A 264 -22.56 -10.98 -10.77
CA GLU A 264 -23.72 -10.11 -10.97
C GLU A 264 -23.34 -8.93 -11.88
N SER A 265 -24.18 -8.64 -12.86
CA SER A 265 -24.05 -7.41 -13.64
C SER A 265 -24.42 -6.23 -12.76
N TRP A 266 -23.49 -5.30 -12.56
CA TRP A 266 -23.80 -4.04 -11.88
C TRP A 266 -24.17 -2.98 -12.92
N GLU A 267 -25.40 -2.48 -12.82
CA GLU A 267 -25.85 -1.40 -13.69
C GLU A 267 -25.00 -0.16 -13.46
N LYS A 268 -24.59 0.46 -14.57
CA LYS A 268 -23.94 1.77 -14.59
C LYS A 268 -24.99 2.86 -14.37
N GLU A 269 -25.79 2.75 -13.31
CA GLU A 269 -26.65 3.87 -12.95
C GLU A 269 -25.74 5.08 -12.73
N LYS A 270 -26.11 6.20 -13.35
CA LYS A 270 -25.53 7.51 -13.03
C LYS A 270 -25.96 7.81 -11.60
N ASN A 271 -25.29 7.21 -10.62
CA ASN A 271 -25.54 7.46 -9.23
C ASN A 271 -25.45 8.97 -9.04
N LYS A 272 -26.61 9.60 -8.83
CA LYS A 272 -26.72 10.97 -8.38
C LYS A 272 -26.28 10.95 -6.91
N TYR A 273 -25.00 10.70 -6.66
CA TYR A 273 -24.43 10.84 -5.33
C TYR A 273 -24.69 12.27 -4.89
N LYS A 274 -25.44 12.43 -3.79
CA LYS A 274 -25.63 13.72 -3.16
C LYS A 274 -24.25 14.15 -2.65
N TRP A 275 -23.76 15.30 -3.12
CA TRP A 275 -22.44 15.83 -2.77
C TRP A 275 -22.24 16.02 -1.25
N ASN A 276 -23.34 16.07 -0.48
CA ASN A 276 -23.34 16.32 0.96
C ASN A 276 -23.07 15.09 1.85
N ASP A 277 -22.93 13.88 1.29
CA ASP A 277 -22.78 12.65 2.11
C ASP A 277 -21.31 12.30 2.44
N ILE A 278 -20.35 13.13 2.05
CA ILE A 278 -18.93 12.90 2.33
C ILE A 278 -18.50 13.78 3.50
N SER A 279 -18.13 13.13 4.59
CA SER A 279 -17.46 13.76 5.70
C SER A 279 -16.14 13.03 5.93
N TRP A 280 -15.05 13.68 5.56
CA TRP A 280 -13.74 13.32 6.06
C TRP A 280 -13.50 14.01 7.39
N ILE A 281 -12.82 13.33 8.30
CA ILE A 281 -12.33 13.98 9.50
C ILE A 281 -11.33 15.07 9.11
N ASN A 282 -11.54 16.26 9.68
CA ASN A 282 -10.58 17.35 9.55
C ASN A 282 -9.50 17.22 10.63
N VAL A 283 -8.34 16.71 10.23
CA VAL A 283 -7.16 16.67 11.11
C VAL A 283 -6.48 18.04 11.09
N LYS A 284 -6.81 18.89 12.06
CA LYS A 284 -6.30 20.28 12.15
C LYS A 284 -4.78 20.33 11.98
N ASN A 285 -4.28 21.31 11.22
CA ASN A 285 -2.85 21.55 10.95
C ASN A 285 -2.12 20.47 10.13
N HIS A 286 -2.84 19.46 9.64
CA HIS A 286 -2.28 18.41 8.80
C HIS A 286 -2.82 18.55 7.38
N LYS A 287 -1.91 18.57 6.41
CA LYS A 287 -2.20 18.61 4.98
C LYS A 287 -1.18 17.78 4.24
N ILE A 288 -1.63 16.97 3.31
CA ILE A 288 -0.82 16.10 2.46
C ILE A 288 -0.69 16.78 1.11
N ILE A 289 0.54 17.07 0.71
CA ILE A 289 0.88 17.76 -0.54
C ILE A 289 1.57 16.74 -1.43
N PHE A 290 0.90 16.30 -2.48
CA PHE A 290 1.53 15.44 -3.47
C PHE A 290 2.29 16.26 -4.50
N HIS A 291 3.47 15.77 -4.86
CA HIS A 291 4.34 16.38 -5.84
C HIS A 291 4.55 15.44 -7.03
N PRO A 292 4.74 15.98 -8.24
CA PRO A 292 5.16 15.17 -9.39
C PRO A 292 6.55 14.59 -9.16
N ILE A 293 6.87 13.47 -9.79
CA ILE A 293 8.18 12.79 -9.66
C ILE A 293 9.36 13.71 -10.03
N THR A 294 9.14 14.69 -10.92
CA THR A 294 10.12 15.72 -11.30
C THR A 294 10.50 16.65 -10.14
N PHE A 295 9.75 16.65 -9.04
CA PHE A 295 10.12 17.32 -7.80
C PHE A 295 11.45 16.79 -7.25
N LEU A 296 11.73 15.49 -7.38
CA LEU A 296 12.96 14.91 -6.86
C LEU A 296 14.20 15.52 -7.49
N SER A 297 14.18 15.88 -8.78
CA SER A 297 15.32 16.54 -9.43
C SER A 297 15.34 18.06 -9.26
N THR A 298 14.17 18.71 -9.14
CA THR A 298 14.05 20.17 -9.17
C THR A 298 14.02 20.84 -7.80
N SER A 299 13.61 20.12 -6.75
CA SER A 299 13.40 20.65 -5.40
C SER A 299 14.67 21.25 -4.77
N LYS A 300 15.84 20.65 -5.01
CA LYS A 300 17.14 21.12 -4.49
C LYS A 300 17.51 22.55 -4.92
N HIS A 301 16.92 23.05 -6.00
CA HIS A 301 17.16 24.39 -6.53
C HIS A 301 16.11 25.42 -6.06
N LYS A 302 15.06 24.99 -5.36
CA LYS A 302 13.97 25.85 -4.91
C LYS A 302 14.21 26.29 -3.47
N MET A 303 14.46 27.58 -3.26
CA MET A 303 14.71 28.17 -1.93
C MET A 303 13.61 27.84 -0.91
N ALA A 304 12.36 27.71 -1.35
CA ALA A 304 11.22 27.38 -0.49
C ALA A 304 11.29 25.98 0.15
N TYR A 305 12.19 25.09 -0.30
CA TYR A 305 12.33 23.72 0.20
C TYR A 305 13.70 23.42 0.83
N ILE A 306 14.72 24.26 0.58
CA ILE A 306 16.05 24.08 1.17
C ILE A 306 15.94 24.19 2.70
N GLY A 307 16.45 23.18 3.42
CA GLY A 307 16.41 23.14 4.88
C GLY A 307 15.00 23.26 5.47
N ARG A 308 13.98 22.71 4.81
CA ARG A 308 12.58 22.79 5.24
C ARG A 308 12.13 21.61 6.09
N PHE A 309 12.65 20.42 5.85
CA PHE A 309 12.12 19.19 6.42
C PHE A 309 12.90 18.76 7.66
N ASP A 310 12.19 18.47 8.75
CA ASP A 310 12.75 17.86 9.96
C ASP A 310 12.99 16.36 9.76
N PHE A 311 12.13 15.72 8.95
CA PHE A 311 12.16 14.29 8.66
C PHE A 311 11.97 14.03 7.17
N ILE A 312 12.75 13.10 6.62
CA ILE A 312 12.58 12.56 5.26
C ILE A 312 12.63 11.04 5.34
N TRP A 313 11.62 10.36 4.79
CA TRP A 313 11.61 8.91 4.63
C TRP A 313 11.79 8.54 3.15
N ILE A 314 12.62 7.54 2.87
CA ILE A 314 12.98 7.12 1.52
C ILE A 314 12.86 5.60 1.41
N ALA A 315 12.11 5.13 0.41
CA ALA A 315 12.03 3.70 0.09
C ALA A 315 13.38 3.17 -0.46
N HIS A 316 13.64 1.87 -0.26
CA HIS A 316 14.92 1.24 -0.63
C HIS A 316 15.26 1.40 -2.13
N ASN A 317 14.24 1.45 -3.00
CA ASN A 317 14.39 1.61 -4.44
C ASN A 317 14.62 3.06 -4.90
N MET A 318 14.56 4.03 -3.98
CA MET A 318 14.73 5.47 -4.25
C MET A 318 16.04 6.05 -3.70
N VAL A 319 16.95 5.22 -3.16
CA VAL A 319 18.22 5.67 -2.56
C VAL A 319 19.08 6.54 -3.49
N LYS A 320 19.00 6.34 -4.81
CA LYS A 320 19.71 7.18 -5.79
C LYS A 320 19.31 8.66 -5.76
N GLN A 321 18.18 9.00 -5.12
CA GLN A 321 17.67 10.35 -4.97
C GLN A 321 18.20 11.07 -3.73
N ILE A 322 18.93 10.38 -2.85
CA ILE A 322 19.53 10.96 -1.63
C ILE A 322 20.26 12.28 -1.92
N PRO A 323 21.16 12.39 -2.92
CA PRO A 323 21.86 13.65 -3.19
C PRO A 323 20.94 14.84 -3.50
N ASN A 324 19.74 14.58 -4.03
CA ASN A 324 18.76 15.63 -4.31
C ASN A 324 17.91 16.00 -3.08
N LEU A 325 17.75 15.08 -2.14
CA LEU A 325 16.89 15.24 -0.96
C LEU A 325 17.64 15.80 0.25
N VAL A 326 18.93 15.50 0.39
CA VAL A 326 19.77 15.99 1.48
C VAL A 326 19.75 17.52 1.63
N PRO A 327 19.80 18.35 0.57
CA PRO A 327 19.68 19.80 0.69
C PRO A 327 18.35 20.28 1.33
N LEU A 328 17.29 19.48 1.21
CA LEU A 328 15.96 19.82 1.73
C LEU A 328 15.83 19.55 3.23
N LEU A 329 16.70 18.71 3.78
CA LEU A 329 16.72 18.36 5.19
C LEU A 329 17.32 19.51 6.02
N LYS A 330 16.67 19.85 7.13
CA LYS A 330 17.15 20.82 8.13
C LYS A 330 18.45 20.34 8.76
N LYS A 331 19.17 21.28 9.39
CA LYS A 331 20.26 20.93 10.32
C LYS A 331 19.68 20.11 11.47
N LYS A 332 20.34 19.01 11.84
CA LYS A 332 19.85 17.99 12.79
C LYS A 332 18.58 17.26 12.35
N GLY A 333 18.18 17.39 11.08
CA GLY A 333 17.07 16.64 10.54
C GLY A 333 17.42 15.15 10.42
N ILE A 334 16.41 14.31 10.39
CA ILE A 334 16.54 12.85 10.35
C ILE A 334 16.11 12.34 8.97
N MET A 335 16.94 11.49 8.38
CA MET A 335 16.62 10.73 7.18
C MET A 335 16.46 9.25 7.54
N LEU A 336 15.30 8.68 7.22
CA LEU A 336 15.00 7.26 7.36
C LEU A 336 15.04 6.61 5.98
N VAL A 337 15.77 5.52 5.85
CA VAL A 337 15.88 4.76 4.61
C VAL A 337 15.40 3.34 4.87
N GLU A 338 14.39 2.91 4.11
CA GLU A 338 13.94 1.52 4.12
C GLU A 338 15.06 0.59 3.62
N LEU A 339 15.27 -0.53 4.29
CA LEU A 339 16.24 -1.56 3.89
C LEU A 339 15.51 -2.71 3.19
N PRO A 340 16.11 -3.34 2.15
CA PRO A 340 15.49 -4.42 1.39
C PRO A 340 15.47 -5.77 2.13
N LYS A 341 15.44 -5.76 3.48
CA LYS A 341 15.56 -6.94 4.35
C LYS A 341 14.58 -8.04 3.94
N PHE A 342 13.33 -7.72 3.63
CA PHE A 342 12.31 -8.73 3.35
C PHE A 342 12.19 -9.14 1.88
N LEU A 343 13.03 -8.60 0.99
CA LEU A 343 12.99 -8.97 -0.43
C LEU A 343 13.58 -10.37 -0.67
N VAL A 344 12.72 -11.33 -1.01
CA VAL A 344 13.04 -12.74 -1.26
C VAL A 344 14.16 -12.91 -2.29
N ASP A 345 14.18 -12.06 -3.32
CA ASP A 345 15.17 -12.13 -4.40
C ASP A 345 16.57 -11.62 -4.00
N VAL A 346 16.72 -10.98 -2.84
CA VAL A 346 17.98 -10.39 -2.38
C VAL A 346 18.67 -11.34 -1.41
N ARG A 347 19.95 -11.68 -1.63
CA ARG A 347 20.75 -12.55 -0.73
C ARG A 347 21.45 -11.75 0.36
N ASN A 348 21.94 -12.42 1.40
CA ASN A 348 22.59 -11.76 2.55
C ASN A 348 23.79 -10.91 2.13
N GLU A 349 24.64 -11.41 1.24
CA GLU A 349 25.76 -10.65 0.66
C GLU A 349 25.28 -9.36 -0.03
N ASN A 350 24.15 -9.41 -0.73
CA ASN A 350 23.57 -8.21 -1.37
C ASN A 350 22.99 -7.24 -0.35
N LEU A 351 22.43 -7.71 0.77
CA LEU A 351 21.96 -6.86 1.86
C LEU A 351 23.12 -6.12 2.53
N GLU A 352 24.23 -6.80 2.79
CA GLU A 352 25.44 -6.20 3.33
C GLU A 352 26.04 -5.18 2.36
N ASN A 353 26.16 -5.53 1.08
CA ASN A 353 26.64 -4.60 0.05
C ASN A 353 25.74 -3.36 -0.05
N PHE A 354 24.42 -3.53 -0.02
CA PHE A 354 23.48 -2.40 -0.02
C PHE A 354 23.70 -1.46 1.18
N VAL A 355 23.87 -2.01 2.39
CA VAL A 355 24.13 -1.19 3.59
C VAL A 355 25.47 -0.46 3.47
N ASN A 356 26.52 -1.12 2.97
CA ASN A 356 27.83 -0.49 2.79
C ASN A 356 27.78 0.66 1.77
N GLU A 357 27.14 0.44 0.63
CA GLU A 357 26.91 1.47 -0.39
C GLU A 357 26.08 2.63 0.16
N LEU A 358 25.02 2.33 0.91
CA LEU A 358 24.18 3.33 1.55
C LEU A 358 24.98 4.19 2.54
N LYS A 359 25.75 3.57 3.44
CA LYS A 359 26.62 4.28 4.39
C LYS A 359 27.58 5.20 3.64
N SER A 360 28.29 4.70 2.64
CA SER A 360 29.20 5.51 1.83
C SER A 360 28.51 6.70 1.15
N MET A 361 27.30 6.49 0.60
CA MET A 361 26.52 7.55 -0.04
C MET A 361 26.09 8.61 0.98
N MET A 362 25.66 8.20 2.17
CA MET A 362 25.19 9.11 3.22
C MET A 362 26.35 9.97 3.76
N HIS A 363 27.50 9.35 4.07
CA HIS A 363 28.70 10.07 4.51
C HIS A 363 29.19 11.07 3.47
N HIS A 364 29.19 10.69 2.18
CA HIS A 364 29.56 11.60 1.10
C HIS A 364 28.64 12.83 0.99
N ASN A 365 27.37 12.70 1.42
CA ASN A 365 26.41 13.79 1.46
C ASN A 365 26.35 14.51 2.82
N GLY A 366 27.25 14.19 3.76
CA GLY A 366 27.34 14.83 5.07
C GLY A 366 26.26 14.37 6.06
N LEU A 367 25.79 13.12 5.96
CA LEU A 367 24.95 12.49 6.95
C LEU A 367 25.69 11.37 7.68
N HIS A 368 25.37 11.20 8.95
CA HIS A 368 25.95 10.20 9.83
C HIS A 368 24.88 9.28 10.39
N GLU A 369 25.23 8.01 10.60
CA GLU A 369 24.34 7.01 11.20
C GLU A 369 23.93 7.43 12.62
N ILE A 370 22.65 7.26 12.96
CA ILE A 370 22.15 7.49 14.33
C ILE A 370 22.48 6.30 15.23
N ASN A 371 22.34 5.09 14.69
CA ASN A 371 22.60 3.82 15.35
C ASN A 371 23.38 2.92 14.38
N ASP A 372 24.01 1.85 14.90
CA ASP A 372 24.59 0.83 14.03
C ASP A 372 23.51 0.17 13.14
N ILE A 373 23.91 -0.21 11.93
CA ILE A 373 23.00 -0.74 10.90
C ILE A 373 23.41 -2.18 10.61
N ASN A 374 22.63 -3.13 11.11
CA ASN A 374 22.75 -4.54 10.79
C ASN A 374 21.76 -4.91 9.67
N SER A 375 22.28 -5.39 8.54
CA SER A 375 21.52 -5.73 7.33
C SER A 375 20.53 -6.89 7.51
N ASN A 376 20.77 -7.77 8.50
CA ASN A 376 19.92 -8.93 8.77
C ASN A 376 18.86 -8.64 9.85
N GLU A 377 19.13 -7.70 10.75
CA GLU A 377 18.24 -7.37 11.87
C GLU A 377 17.33 -6.20 11.53
N HIS A 378 17.86 -5.13 10.94
CA HIS A 378 17.13 -3.90 10.71
C HIS A 378 16.40 -3.89 9.36
N TYR A 379 15.25 -3.23 9.33
CA TYR A 379 14.46 -2.97 8.12
C TYR A 379 14.38 -1.46 7.78
N ILE A 380 14.87 -0.60 8.68
CA ILE A 380 15.02 0.84 8.47
C ILE A 380 16.40 1.25 9.00
N ALA A 381 17.10 2.11 8.26
CA ALA A 381 18.31 2.78 8.68
C ALA A 381 18.04 4.27 8.93
N GLY A 382 18.55 4.79 10.05
CA GLY A 382 18.38 6.19 10.44
C GLY A 382 19.69 6.97 10.37
N PHE A 383 19.63 8.17 9.79
CA PHE A 383 20.76 9.07 9.62
C PHE A 383 20.40 10.49 10.03
N SER A 384 21.39 11.25 10.52
CA SER A 384 21.26 12.65 10.87
C SER A 384 22.21 13.52 10.05
N LYS A 385 21.77 14.73 9.70
CA LYS A 385 22.53 15.76 8.99
C LYS A 385 22.97 16.85 9.96
#